data_AF-A0A2I0CYL8-F1
#
_entry.id   AF-A0A2I0CYL8-F1
#
_cell.length_a   1.000
_cell.length_b   1.000
_cell.length_c   1.000
_cell.angle_alpha   90.00
_cell.angle_beta   90.00
_cell.angle_gamma   90.00
#
_symmetry.space_group_name_H-M   'P 1'
#
loop_
_entity.id
_entity.type
_entity.pdbx_description
1 polymer ?
#
loop_
_entity_poly.entity_id
_entity_poly.type
_entity_poly.pdbx_seq_one_letter_code
_entity_poly.pdbx_strand_id
1 'polypeptide(L)' 'MEDVLQEMLAHTLDKREDLILTFETDPDSGAERVYAMTGQFVSECMLRKLIGQAESQRDEGSVLLCQRMPKRRRGA' A
#
# COMPACT_ATOMS: atom_id res chain seq x y z
N MET A 1 -9.56 -13.98 -9.86
CA MET A 1 -8.38 -13.07 -9.81
C MET A 1 -8.70 -11.77 -10.53
N GLU A 2 -9.31 -11.82 -11.72
CA GLU A 2 -9.83 -10.64 -12.42
C GLU A 2 -10.75 -9.77 -11.54
N ASP A 3 -11.68 -10.37 -10.79
CA ASP A 3 -12.61 -9.60 -9.94
C ASP A 3 -11.90 -8.75 -8.86
N VAL A 4 -10.84 -9.29 -8.25
CA VAL A 4 -10.06 -8.60 -7.22
C VAL A 4 -9.27 -7.45 -7.83
N LEU A 5 -8.69 -7.67 -9.01
CA LEU A 5 -7.94 -6.62 -9.70
C LEU A 5 -8.85 -5.48 -10.15
N GLN A 6 -10.06 -5.80 -10.65
CA GLN A 6 -11.05 -4.80 -11.03
C GLN A 6 -11.50 -3.96 -9.84
N GLU A 7 -11.76 -4.58 -8.68
CA GLU A 7 -12.12 -3.86 -7.47
C GLU A 7 -10.98 -2.95 -6.99
N MET A 8 -9.74 -3.44 -7.03
CA MET A 8 -8.55 -2.64 -6.70
C MET A 8 -8.38 -1.45 -7.64
N LEU A 9 -8.55 -1.65 -8.96
CA LEU A 9 -8.48 -0.57 -9.95
C LEU A 9 -9.57 0.48 -9.70
N ALA A 10 -10.81 0.05 -9.47
CA ALA A 10 -11.93 0.95 -9.20
C ALA A 10 -11.68 1.79 -7.94
N HIS A 11 -11.21 1.17 -6.85
CA HIS A 11 -10.88 1.86 -5.62
C HIS A 11 -9.69 2.83 -5.77
N THR A 12 -8.67 2.44 -6.53
CA THR A 12 -7.49 3.29 -6.78
C THR A 12 -7.89 4.52 -7.60
N LEU A 13 -8.72 4.35 -8.63
CA LEU A 13 -9.26 5.44 -9.44
C LEU A 13 -10.13 6.41 -8.63
N ASP A 14 -11.01 5.89 -7.78
CA ASP A 14 -11.87 6.69 -6.90
C ASP A 14 -11.03 7.58 -5.96
N LYS A 15 -9.95 7.02 -5.41
CA LYS A 15 -9.02 7.74 -4.53
C LYS A 15 -8.00 8.59 -5.27
N ARG A 16 -7.93 8.51 -6.60
CA ARG A 16 -6.87 9.13 -7.43
C ARG A 16 -5.47 8.76 -6.94
N GLU A 17 -5.35 7.51 -6.49
CA GLU A 17 -4.07 6.91 -6.12
C GLU A 17 -3.40 6.36 -7.38
N ASP A 18 -2.09 6.26 -7.32
CA ASP A 18 -1.29 5.49 -8.25
C ASP A 18 -1.33 4.02 -7.85
N LEU A 19 -1.39 3.12 -8.84
CA LEU A 19 -1.34 1.66 -8.64
C LEU A 19 -0.11 1.09 -9.35
N ILE A 20 0.72 0.36 -8.60
CA ILE A 20 1.84 -0.41 -9.14
C ILE A 20 1.52 -1.89 -9.00
N LEU A 21 1.63 -2.61 -10.10
CA LEU A 21 1.53 -4.07 -10.15
C LEU A 21 2.90 -4.65 -10.48
N THR A 22 3.43 -5.48 -9.59
CA THR A 22 4.67 -6.21 -9.81
C THR A 22 4.36 -7.68 -9.97
N PHE A 23 4.84 -8.27 -11.06
CA PHE A 23 4.70 -9.68 -11.36
C PHE A 23 6.05 -10.34 -11.16
N GLU A 24 6.11 -11.32 -10.27
CA GLU A 24 7.29 -12.15 -10.04
C GLU A 24 6.98 -13.58 -10.47
N THR A 25 7.84 -14.15 -11.31
CA THR A 25 7.78 -15.56 -11.67
C THR A 25 8.96 -16.27 -11.03
N ASP A 26 8.68 -17.27 -10.22
CA ASP A 26 9.70 -18.16 -9.67
C ASP A 26 10.31 -19.00 -10.80
N PRO A 27 11.63 -18.89 -11.09
CA PRO A 27 12.27 -19.58 -12.20
C PRO A 27 12.29 -21.11 -12.06
N ASP A 28 12.22 -21.65 -10.84
CA ASP A 28 12.32 -23.08 -10.58
C ASP A 28 10.94 -23.77 -10.65
N SER A 29 9.91 -23.10 -10.13
CA SER A 29 8.55 -23.66 -10.06
C SER A 29 7.60 -23.13 -11.15
N GLY A 30 7.98 -22.05 -11.85
CA GLY A 30 7.11 -21.33 -12.77
C GLY A 30 5.93 -20.63 -12.07
N ALA A 31 5.90 -20.61 -10.74
CA ALA A 31 4.81 -19.99 -10.00
C ALA A 31 4.84 -18.47 -10.15
N GLU A 32 3.71 -17.89 -10.53
CA GLU A 32 3.54 -16.44 -10.63
C GLU A 32 2.95 -15.86 -9.35
N ARG A 33 3.52 -14.74 -8.89
CA ARG A 33 3.03 -13.93 -7.80
C ARG A 33 2.80 -12.51 -8.28
N VAL A 34 1.68 -11.94 -7.86
CA VAL A 34 1.33 -10.55 -8.16
C VAL A 34 1.31 -9.77 -6.86
N TYR A 35 2.06 -8.68 -6.83
CA TYR A 35 2.05 -7.71 -5.74
C TYR A 35 1.41 -6.44 -6.24
N ALA A 36 0.52 -5.87 -5.42
CA ALA A 36 -0.16 -4.64 -5.74
C ALA A 36 0.08 -3.62 -4.64
N MET A 37 0.47 -2.40 -5.03
CA MET A 37 0.75 -1.30 -4.13
C MET A 37 0.01 -0.05 -4.62
N THR A 38 -0.74 0.60 -3.73
CA THR A 38 -1.42 1.87 -4.01
C THR A 38 -0.81 3.00 -3.18
N GLY A 39 -0.84 4.22 -3.71
CA GLY A 39 -0.32 5.39 -3.01
C GLY A 39 -0.33 6.64 -3.88
N GLN A 40 0.56 7.59 -3.59
CA GLN A 40 0.78 8.73 -4.46
C GLN A 40 2.26 8.81 -4.84
N PHE A 41 2.55 8.91 -6.13
CA PHE A 41 3.86 9.27 -6.60
C PHE A 41 4.15 10.71 -6.21
N VAL A 42 5.30 10.87 -5.58
CA VAL A 42 5.78 12.16 -5.12
C VAL A 42 7.01 12.54 -5.92
N SER A 43 7.14 13.84 -6.21
CA SER A 43 8.39 14.36 -6.75
C SER A 43 9.51 14.19 -5.74
N GLU A 44 10.76 14.22 -6.20
CA GLU A 44 11.93 14.14 -5.33
C GLU A 44 11.89 15.19 -4.20
N CYS A 45 11.44 16.41 -4.51
CA CYS A 45 11.26 17.47 -3.51
C CYS A 45 10.21 17.10 -2.44
N MET A 46 9.07 16.53 -2.84
CA MET A 46 8.04 16.07 -1.89
C MET A 46 8.53 14.88 -1.07
N LEU A 47 9.26 13.94 -1.67
CA LEU A 47 9.87 12.82 -0.95
C LEU A 47 10.79 13.31 0.16
N ARG A 48 11.70 14.26 -0.13
CA ARG A 48 12.59 14.86 0.87
C ARG A 48 11.83 15.52 2.02
N LYS A 49 10.72 16.21 1.71
CA LYS A 49 9.85 16.82 2.75
C LYS A 49 9.19 15.77 3.64
N LEU A 50 8.67 14.69 3.05
CA LEU A 50 8.05 13.58 3.78
C LEU A 50 9.05 12.87 4.69
N ILE A 51 10.29 12.65 4.21
CA ILE A 51 11.38 12.11 5.02
C ILE A 51 11.64 13.02 6.23
N GLY A 52 11.83 14.33 5.99
CA GLY A 52 12.07 15.28 7.08
C GLY A 52 10.92 15.35 8.09
N GLN A 53 9.67 15.24 7.64
CA GLN A 53 8.50 15.16 8.52
C GLN A 53 8.50 13.89 9.36
N ALA A 54 8.80 12.74 8.76
CA ALA A 54 8.86 11.47 9.48
C ALA A 54 10.00 11.46 10.53
N GLU A 55 11.14 12.06 10.20
CA GLU A 55 12.27 12.21 11.13
C GLU A 55 11.93 13.15 12.29
N SER A 56 11.32 14.32 12.01
CA SER A 56 10.86 15.26 13.05
C SER A 56 9.83 14.61 13.99
N GLN A 57 8.88 13.85 13.45
CA GLN A 57 7.86 13.15 14.25
C GLN A 57 8.47 12.08 15.17
N ARG A 58 9.57 11.44 14.74
CA ARG A 58 10.33 10.51 15.57
C ARG A 58 11.03 11.25 16.72
N ASP A 59 11.62 12.40 16.43
CA ASP A 59 12.32 13.22 17.42
C ASP A 59 11.36 13.88 18.43
N GLU A 60 10.11 14.15 18.02
CA GLU A 60 9.03 14.68 18.86
C GLU A 60 8.32 13.61 19.73
N GLY A 61 8.72 12.33 19.64
CA GLY A 61 8.19 11.25 20.49
C GLY A 61 6.78 10.77 20.12
N SER A 62 6.33 11.01 18.88
CA SER A 62 5.01 10.53 18.43
C SER A 62 4.98 8.99 18.33
N VAL A 63 4.11 8.37 19.11
CA VAL A 63 3.91 6.91 19.12
C VAL A 63 2.95 6.53 18.01
N LEU A 64 3.39 5.73 17.05
CA LEU A 64 2.50 5.06 16.10
C LEU A 64 1.56 4.13 16.87
N LEU A 65 0.34 4.60 17.14
CA LEU A 65 -0.73 3.78 17.71
C LEU A 65 -1.19 2.77 16.66
N CYS A 66 -0.66 1.56 16.73
CA CYS A 66 -1.14 0.44 15.93
C CYS A 66 -2.54 0.03 16.43
N GLN A 67 -3.58 0.65 15.89
CA GLN A 67 -4.95 0.23 16.16
C GLN A 67 -5.20 -1.12 15.47
N ARG A 68 -5.26 -2.19 16.27
CA ARG A 68 -5.81 -3.48 15.82
C ARG A 68 -7.28 -3.29 15.48
N MET A 69 -7.59 -3.27 14.18
CA MET A 69 -8.95 -3.38 13.69
C MET A 69 -9.57 -4.69 14.21
N PRO A 70 -10.71 -4.65 14.92
CA PRO A 70 -11.39 -5.87 15.36
C PRO A 70 -11.83 -6.67 14.14
N LYS A 71 -11.38 -7.93 14.06
CA LYS A 71 -11.90 -8.90 13.07
C LYS A 71 -13.41 -9.02 13.25
N ARG A 72 -14.17 -8.55 12.25
CA ARG A 72 -15.60 -8.81 12.13
C ARG A 72 -15.79 -10.34 12.16
N ARG A 73 -16.34 -10.87 13.26
CA ARG A 73 -16.88 -12.24 13.28
C ARG A 73 -18.10 -12.23 12.35
N ARG A 74 -17.99 -12.82 11.18
CA ARG A 74 -19.16 -13.24 10.41
C ARG A 74 -19.78 -14.40 11.19
N GLY A 75 -20.90 -14.12 11.86
CA GLY A 75 -21.77 -15.18 12.36
C GLY A 75 -22.54 -15.79 11.19
N ALA A 76 -22.47 -17.11 11.11
CA ALA A 76 -23.53 -17.99 10.62
C ALA A 76 -23.42 -19.27 11.47
#